data_AF-A0A929NWE2-F1
#
_entry.id   AF-A0A929NWE2-F1
#
_cell.length_a   1.000
_cell.length_b   1.000
_cell.length_c   1.000
_cell.angle_alpha   90.00
_cell.angle_beta   90.00
_cell.angle_gamma   90.00
#
_symmetry.space_group_name_H-M   'P 1'
#
loop_
_entity.id
_entity.type
_entity.pdbx_description
1 polymer ?
#
loop_
_entity_poly.entity_id
_entity_poly.type
_entity_poly.pdbx_seq_one_letter_code
_entity_poly.pdbx_strand_id
1 'polypeptide(L)'
;MQGLSFKVQKPISSGSPNRMDIACFVGLVDVRKDAVRDDVNHWLYEQSWLNPEQDYKAPYLRTATYHRDSANELLDVPVPIESWERFNQLYAWQQRKVGENLVAACYLGMAVRSFFAQGGRKCYVVRVANPLPFMTEETERSALIKKLVPGFPSAVSSIPSDRTSWSGVGHLLGLPDVSMLCLPDLPDLVHAEPAEVDSQIVKVDESPEQFVKCSDPVARPLPDSFLETLPAPTSDDNGYQLWCDVIHEIASFISVYRRDVQLIASLPLPDKSSTTSSSLQQIMHQQSWFNGTLDNDKSIASAFVQLCYPWLKTAGSTLLPQTLEPPDGSLCGMLARNALTRGAYRSVTGMNQIDIQALFPALSQENIYSNNVRTNTGELTATPLIDRITLFGITLDGISVLSDVTTSNSISYRPANINRIFSMMIRVARLAGEEYVFENNGDILWAKISQHLNGVLRVLFELGALRGKQAEEAYFVRCDRSTMTQQDIDSGRVIAQIQFAPAASIESIDVLLTMNKGGSVSLDVIGLEQAVA
;
A
#
# COMPACT_ATOMS: atom_id res chain seq x y z
N MET A 1 -19.17 -25.04 40.91
CA MET A 1 -19.10 -24.31 39.62
C MET A 1 -17.68 -24.46 39.11
N GLN A 2 -17.48 -25.14 37.98
CA GLN A 2 -16.17 -25.23 37.32
C GLN A 2 -15.70 -23.81 37.00
N GLY A 3 -14.50 -23.48 37.46
CA GLY A 3 -13.99 -22.13 37.58
C GLY A 3 -13.84 -21.41 36.24
N LEU A 4 -14.23 -20.14 36.24
CA LEU A 4 -13.87 -19.19 35.20
C LEU A 4 -12.34 -19.04 35.20
N SER A 5 -11.69 -19.47 34.11
CA SER A 5 -10.27 -19.22 33.87
C SER A 5 -10.13 -17.86 33.18
N PHE A 6 -9.71 -16.84 33.91
CA PHE A 6 -9.38 -15.53 33.34
C PHE A 6 -8.01 -15.61 32.65
N LYS A 7 -7.98 -15.44 31.33
CA LYS A 7 -6.74 -15.35 30.56
C LYS A 7 -6.38 -13.88 30.38
N VAL A 8 -5.37 -13.40 31.09
CA VAL A 8 -4.91 -12.00 30.98
C VAL A 8 -3.98 -11.89 29.77
N GLN A 9 -4.45 -11.22 28.71
CA GLN A 9 -3.57 -10.81 27.61
C GLN A 9 -2.93 -9.47 27.96
N LYS A 10 -1.61 -9.40 27.92
CA LYS A 10 -0.91 -8.12 28.06
C LYS A 10 -1.22 -7.25 26.82
N PRO A 11 -1.69 -6.00 26.98
CA PRO A 11 -1.92 -5.12 25.85
C PRO A 11 -0.59 -4.88 25.11
N ILE A 12 -0.65 -4.82 23.78
CA ILE A 12 0.50 -4.43 22.97
C ILE A 12 0.77 -2.95 23.26
N SER A 13 2.04 -2.58 23.45
CA SER A 13 2.37 -1.19 23.79
C SER A 13 1.90 -0.26 22.67
N SER A 14 1.19 0.81 23.02
CA SER A 14 0.73 1.81 22.08
C SER A 14 1.91 2.53 21.44
N GLY A 15 1.92 2.61 20.10
CA GLY A 15 2.85 3.47 19.38
C GLY A 15 2.46 4.95 19.48
N SER A 16 3.32 5.84 18.98
CA SER A 16 3.01 7.27 18.96
C SER A 16 1.84 7.56 17.98
N PRO A 17 0.72 8.16 18.43
CA PRO A 17 -0.51 8.32 17.65
C PRO A 17 -0.31 9.10 16.35
N ASN A 18 0.58 10.09 16.40
CA ASN A 18 0.81 11.05 15.32
C ASN A 18 1.73 10.48 14.22
N ARG A 19 2.26 9.26 14.40
CA ARG A 19 3.09 8.58 13.40
C ARG A 19 2.19 8.09 12.28
N MET A 20 2.40 8.64 11.09
CA MET A 20 1.77 8.19 9.84
C MET A 20 2.81 7.70 8.83
N ASP A 21 4.02 7.38 9.30
CA ASP A 21 5.21 7.05 8.52
C ASP A 21 5.60 5.57 8.53
N ILE A 22 4.86 4.71 9.25
CA ILE A 22 5.25 3.31 9.46
C ILE A 22 4.49 2.39 8.50
N ALA A 23 5.23 1.69 7.66
CA ALA A 23 4.69 0.69 6.74
C ALA A 23 4.78 -0.73 7.32
N CYS A 24 3.88 -1.61 6.90
CA CYS A 24 3.96 -3.05 7.09
C CYS A 24 4.02 -3.72 5.71
N PHE A 25 5.11 -4.43 5.46
CA PHE A 25 5.31 -5.21 4.25
C PHE A 25 5.02 -6.68 4.54
N VAL A 26 4.05 -7.25 3.84
CA VAL A 26 3.69 -8.67 3.96
C VAL A 26 4.04 -9.36 2.65
N GLY A 27 4.88 -10.38 2.69
CA GLY A 27 5.42 -10.94 1.45
C GLY A 27 6.34 -12.15 1.60
N LEU A 28 7.11 -12.40 0.55
CA LEU A 28 7.98 -13.54 0.36
C LEU A 28 9.44 -13.10 0.38
N VAL A 29 10.21 -13.60 1.32
CA VAL A 29 11.64 -13.33 1.41
C VAL A 29 12.32 -14.46 2.14
N ASP A 30 13.54 -14.85 1.75
CA ASP A 30 14.27 -15.86 2.51
C ASP A 30 15.07 -15.24 3.66
N VAL A 31 15.48 -16.04 4.65
CA VAL A 31 16.28 -15.59 5.79
C VAL A 31 17.72 -16.05 5.63
N ARG A 32 18.67 -15.18 5.95
CA ARG A 32 20.09 -15.54 5.92
C ARG A 32 20.38 -16.55 7.03
N LYS A 33 21.16 -17.57 6.71
CA LYS A 33 21.53 -18.64 7.65
C LYS A 33 22.33 -18.12 8.84
N ASP A 34 23.14 -17.09 8.59
CA ASP A 34 24.04 -16.40 9.52
C ASP A 34 23.44 -15.13 10.14
N ALA A 35 22.15 -14.87 9.96
CA ALA A 35 21.49 -13.70 10.53
C ALA A 35 21.56 -13.69 12.08
N VAL A 36 22.04 -12.59 12.65
CA VAL A 36 21.97 -12.32 14.09
C VAL A 36 20.58 -11.78 14.43
N ARG A 37 19.87 -12.46 15.35
CA ARG A 37 18.44 -12.23 15.64
C ARG A 37 18.14 -11.92 17.10
N ASP A 38 19.14 -11.73 17.95
CA ASP A 38 18.95 -11.63 19.41
C ASP A 38 18.07 -10.44 19.81
N ASP A 39 18.29 -9.29 19.20
CA ASP A 39 17.48 -8.07 19.33
C ASP A 39 16.03 -8.27 18.83
N VAL A 40 15.84 -8.90 17.68
CA VAL A 40 14.50 -9.18 17.11
C VAL A 40 13.74 -10.14 18.01
N ASN A 41 14.39 -11.22 18.45
CA ASN A 41 13.81 -12.19 19.37
C ASN A 41 13.44 -11.51 20.69
N HIS A 42 14.34 -10.70 21.25
CA HIS A 42 14.07 -9.94 22.47
C HIS A 42 12.83 -9.06 22.30
N TRP A 43 12.74 -8.29 21.22
CA TRP A 43 11.58 -7.46 20.93
C TRP A 43 10.30 -8.28 20.81
N LEU A 44 10.34 -9.41 20.10
CA LEU A 44 9.18 -10.29 19.92
C LEU A 44 8.68 -10.86 21.27
N TYR A 45 9.57 -11.20 22.20
CA TYR A 45 9.20 -11.60 23.55
C TYR A 45 8.62 -10.44 24.37
N GLU A 46 9.27 -9.27 24.35
CA GLU A 46 8.82 -8.08 25.10
C GLU A 46 7.42 -7.63 24.70
N GLN A 47 7.15 -7.66 23.39
CA GLN A 47 5.87 -7.28 22.79
C GLN A 47 4.83 -8.40 22.85
N SER A 48 5.16 -9.54 23.45
CA SER A 48 4.27 -10.70 23.58
C SER A 48 3.77 -11.24 22.23
N TRP A 49 4.59 -11.10 21.18
CA TRP A 49 4.46 -11.83 19.92
C TRP A 49 4.94 -13.28 20.07
N LEU A 50 5.88 -13.49 21.00
CA LEU A 50 6.38 -14.79 21.43
C LEU A 50 6.26 -14.94 22.94
N ASN A 51 6.12 -16.18 23.41
CA ASN A 51 6.06 -16.47 24.84
C ASN A 51 7.47 -16.77 25.40
N PRO A 52 7.95 -16.04 26.42
CA PRO A 52 9.28 -16.27 27.00
C PRO A 52 9.37 -17.55 27.85
N GLU A 53 8.27 -18.08 28.38
CA GLU A 53 8.30 -19.28 29.22
C GLU A 53 8.22 -20.56 28.38
N GLN A 54 9.19 -21.47 28.60
CA GLN A 54 9.18 -22.85 28.06
C GLN A 54 8.07 -23.72 28.66
N ASP A 55 7.09 -23.12 29.35
CA ASP A 55 6.09 -23.83 30.11
C ASP A 55 4.96 -24.24 29.17
N TYR A 56 4.78 -25.55 28.98
CA TYR A 56 3.79 -26.19 28.11
C TYR A 56 2.32 -25.88 28.47
N LYS A 57 2.08 -24.96 29.42
CA LYS A 57 0.77 -24.62 30.00
C LYS A 57 0.34 -23.18 29.76
N ALA A 58 0.99 -22.43 28.87
CA ALA A 58 0.48 -21.13 28.45
C ALA A 58 -0.69 -21.28 27.44
N PRO A 59 -1.76 -20.45 27.51
CA PRO A 59 -3.03 -20.77 26.84
C PRO A 59 -3.12 -20.39 25.35
N TYR A 60 -2.01 -19.97 24.72
CA TYR A 60 -1.98 -19.44 23.36
C TYR A 60 -1.08 -20.32 22.49
N LEU A 61 -1.73 -21.31 21.85
CA LEU A 61 -1.15 -22.34 21.01
C LEU A 61 -1.46 -22.04 19.52
N ARG A 62 -0.63 -21.28 18.81
CA ARG A 62 0.08 -22.01 17.76
C ARG A 62 1.21 -22.67 18.54
N THR A 63 1.36 -23.99 18.44
CA THR A 63 2.21 -24.81 19.33
C THR A 63 3.46 -24.05 19.78
N ALA A 64 3.82 -24.08 21.07
CA ALA A 64 5.03 -23.37 21.55
C ALA A 64 6.27 -23.65 20.67
N THR A 65 6.29 -24.84 20.03
CA THR A 65 7.15 -25.24 18.91
C THR A 65 7.02 -24.37 17.66
N TYR A 66 5.82 -24.22 17.06
CA TYR A 66 5.57 -23.36 15.90
C TYR A 66 6.11 -21.94 16.11
N HIS A 67 5.76 -21.26 17.19
CA HIS A 67 6.24 -19.89 17.42
C HIS A 67 7.76 -19.82 17.67
N ARG A 68 8.36 -20.83 18.31
CA ARG A 68 9.83 -20.90 18.49
C ARG A 68 10.55 -21.13 17.15
N ASP A 69 10.07 -22.06 16.34
CA ASP A 69 10.65 -22.36 15.03
C ASP A 69 10.43 -21.19 14.07
N SER A 70 9.22 -20.64 14.05
CA SER A 70 8.88 -19.39 13.34
C SER A 70 9.74 -18.21 13.79
N ALA A 71 10.04 -18.04 15.07
CA ALA A 71 10.92 -16.97 15.55
C ALA A 71 12.36 -17.19 15.07
N ASN A 72 12.84 -18.43 15.12
CA ASN A 72 14.18 -18.77 14.63
C ASN A 72 14.31 -18.52 13.12
N GLU A 73 13.24 -18.76 12.35
CA GLU A 73 13.18 -18.60 10.89
C GLU A 73 12.59 -17.27 10.43
N LEU A 74 12.14 -16.42 11.36
CA LEU A 74 11.36 -15.20 11.14
C LEU A 74 10.15 -15.41 10.21
N LEU A 75 9.45 -16.54 10.36
CA LEU A 75 8.30 -16.94 9.55
C LEU A 75 6.98 -16.57 10.23
N ASP A 76 6.16 -15.80 9.53
CA ASP A 76 4.82 -15.34 9.92
C ASP A 76 4.81 -14.64 11.29
N VAL A 77 5.84 -13.83 11.54
CA VAL A 77 5.98 -12.94 12.69
C VAL A 77 6.35 -11.54 12.20
N PRO A 78 5.85 -10.47 12.85
CA PRO A 78 6.20 -9.11 12.45
C PRO A 78 7.57 -8.73 12.98
N VAL A 79 8.51 -8.45 12.08
CA VAL A 79 9.87 -8.05 12.42
C VAL A 79 10.02 -6.54 12.24
N PRO A 80 10.35 -5.76 13.29
CA PRO A 80 10.62 -4.34 13.16
C PRO A 80 11.96 -4.13 12.45
N ILE A 81 11.96 -3.29 11.41
CA ILE A 81 13.13 -2.91 10.64
C ILE A 81 13.23 -1.39 10.64
N GLU A 82 14.35 -0.87 11.15
CA GLU A 82 14.61 0.58 11.26
C GLU A 82 15.68 1.07 10.28
N SER A 83 16.32 0.17 9.55
CA SER A 83 17.31 0.50 8.52
C SER A 83 17.38 -0.58 7.44
N TRP A 84 17.82 -0.15 6.26
CA TRP A 84 18.10 -1.07 5.15
C TRP A 84 19.17 -2.10 5.51
N GLU A 85 20.21 -1.67 6.23
CA GLU A 85 21.32 -2.53 6.65
C GLU A 85 20.81 -3.66 7.54
N ARG A 86 19.89 -3.35 8.47
CA ARG A 86 19.28 -4.37 9.33
C ARG A 86 18.47 -5.38 8.53
N PHE A 87 17.65 -4.92 7.58
CA PHE A 87 16.93 -5.81 6.68
C PHE A 87 17.88 -6.72 5.91
N ASN A 88 18.92 -6.15 5.31
CA ASN A 88 19.88 -6.89 4.50
C ASN A 88 20.70 -7.90 5.33
N GLN A 89 20.91 -7.67 6.63
CA GLN A 89 21.54 -8.65 7.53
C GLN A 89 20.62 -9.83 7.88
N LEU A 90 19.32 -9.61 7.95
CA LEU A 90 18.35 -10.64 8.35
C LEU A 90 17.92 -11.51 7.17
N TYR A 91 17.72 -10.89 6.01
CA TYR A 91 17.00 -11.52 4.90
C TYR A 91 17.87 -11.73 3.65
N ALA A 92 17.75 -12.91 3.05
CA ALA A 92 18.43 -13.35 1.84
C ALA A 92 17.63 -12.98 0.58
N TRP A 93 17.32 -11.70 0.44
CA TRP A 93 16.39 -11.20 -0.57
C TRP A 93 16.87 -11.31 -2.03
N GLN A 94 18.17 -11.52 -2.27
CA GLN A 94 18.78 -11.63 -3.61
C GLN A 94 18.92 -13.09 -4.10
N GLN A 95 18.32 -14.05 -3.40
CA GLN A 95 18.57 -15.48 -3.62
C GLN A 95 17.37 -16.20 -4.24
N ARG A 96 16.42 -15.47 -4.86
CA ARG A 96 15.29 -16.09 -5.55
C ARG A 96 15.81 -16.82 -6.78
N LYS A 97 15.50 -18.12 -6.89
CA LYS A 97 15.92 -18.93 -8.04
C LYS A 97 15.16 -18.49 -9.29
N VAL A 98 15.88 -18.34 -10.41
CA VAL A 98 15.28 -18.06 -11.73
C VAL A 98 15.56 -19.21 -12.70
N GLY A 99 16.76 -19.79 -12.62
CA GLY A 99 17.17 -20.97 -13.36
C GLY A 99 18.23 -21.75 -12.57
N GLU A 100 18.89 -22.72 -13.19
CA GLU A 100 19.85 -23.61 -12.48
C GLU A 100 20.99 -22.86 -11.78
N ASN A 101 21.49 -21.78 -12.39
CA ASN A 101 22.60 -20.97 -11.86
C ASN A 101 22.31 -19.46 -11.82
N LEU A 102 21.04 -19.07 -11.95
CA LEU A 102 20.64 -17.66 -11.98
C LEU A 102 19.73 -17.35 -10.80
N VAL A 103 20.06 -16.26 -10.09
CA VAL A 103 19.28 -15.73 -8.98
C VAL A 103 18.84 -14.30 -9.25
N ALA A 104 17.71 -13.92 -8.67
CA ALA A 104 17.15 -12.58 -8.68
C ALA A 104 16.79 -12.14 -7.26
N ALA A 105 16.51 -10.84 -7.13
CA ALA A 105 15.83 -10.30 -5.98
C ALA A 105 14.37 -10.81 -5.90
N CYS A 106 13.83 -10.91 -4.68
CA CYS A 106 12.39 -10.97 -4.48
C CYS A 106 11.78 -9.56 -4.43
N TYR A 107 10.49 -9.44 -4.74
CA TYR A 107 9.81 -8.14 -4.80
C TYR A 107 9.66 -7.52 -3.41
N LEU A 108 9.40 -8.32 -2.37
CA LEU A 108 9.44 -7.83 -0.97
C LEU A 108 10.77 -7.17 -0.62
N GLY A 109 11.89 -7.82 -0.93
CA GLY A 109 13.20 -7.26 -0.63
C GLY A 109 13.50 -5.97 -1.38
N MET A 110 13.08 -5.90 -2.65
CA MET A 110 13.24 -4.68 -3.43
C MET A 110 12.34 -3.55 -2.90
N ALA A 111 11.08 -3.83 -2.59
CA ALA A 111 10.16 -2.84 -2.06
C ALA A 111 10.65 -2.24 -0.72
N VAL A 112 11.21 -3.07 0.16
CA VAL A 112 11.83 -2.60 1.42
C VAL A 112 13.08 -1.75 1.14
N ARG A 113 13.92 -2.13 0.16
CA ARG A 113 15.06 -1.30 -0.28
C ARG A 113 14.58 0.08 -0.72
N SER A 114 13.59 0.12 -1.60
CA SER A 114 13.05 1.34 -2.18
C SER A 114 12.34 2.19 -1.12
N PHE A 115 11.66 1.59 -0.15
CA PHE A 115 11.09 2.28 1.00
C PHE A 115 12.14 3.10 1.78
N PHE A 116 13.27 2.49 2.14
CA PHE A 116 14.34 3.17 2.86
C PHE A 116 15.07 4.18 1.96
N ALA A 117 15.30 3.86 0.68
CA ALA A 117 15.93 4.77 -0.28
C ALA A 117 15.12 6.07 -0.49
N GLN A 118 13.78 5.98 -0.43
CA GLN A 118 12.89 7.14 -0.52
C GLN A 118 12.72 7.89 0.81
N GLY A 119 13.38 7.47 1.89
CA GLY A 119 13.42 8.16 3.18
C GLY A 119 12.46 7.63 4.24
N GLY A 120 11.93 6.42 4.06
CA GLY A 120 11.29 5.67 5.15
C GLY A 120 12.25 5.40 6.31
N ARG A 121 11.75 5.39 7.54
CA ARG A 121 12.59 5.22 8.76
C ARG A 121 12.30 3.97 9.57
N LYS A 122 11.08 3.46 9.52
CA LYS A 122 10.67 2.24 10.22
C LYS A 122 9.60 1.53 9.42
N CYS A 123 9.75 0.23 9.25
CA CYS A 123 8.69 -0.63 8.77
C CYS A 123 8.65 -1.94 9.55
N TYR A 124 7.57 -2.68 9.41
CA TYR A 124 7.49 -4.08 9.81
C TYR A 124 7.57 -4.95 8.57
N VAL A 125 8.30 -6.07 8.68
CA VAL A 125 8.33 -7.11 7.64
C VAL A 125 7.70 -8.36 8.21
N VAL A 126 6.66 -8.85 7.54
CA VAL A 126 5.99 -10.12 7.82
C VAL A 126 6.28 -11.04 6.63
N ARG A 127 7.24 -11.95 6.82
CA ARG A 127 7.53 -13.00 5.85
C ARG A 127 6.50 -14.11 6.01
N VAL A 128 5.77 -14.47 4.96
CA VAL A 128 4.78 -15.56 5.03
C VAL A 128 5.26 -16.88 4.41
N ALA A 129 6.28 -16.82 3.55
CA ALA A 129 6.94 -17.99 2.96
C ALA A 129 8.28 -17.60 2.31
N ASN A 130 9.00 -18.60 1.79
CA ASN A 130 10.18 -18.40 0.95
C ASN A 130 9.73 -17.96 -0.46
N PRO A 131 10.52 -17.16 -1.17
CA PRO A 131 10.27 -16.86 -2.58
C PRO A 131 10.27 -18.15 -3.40
N LEU A 132 9.21 -18.37 -4.18
CA LEU A 132 9.19 -19.46 -5.15
C LEU A 132 10.18 -19.16 -6.29
N PRO A 133 10.75 -20.20 -6.93
CA PRO A 133 11.45 -20.02 -8.19
C PRO A 133 10.60 -19.21 -9.19
N PHE A 134 11.23 -18.37 -10.01
CA PHE A 134 10.51 -17.48 -10.93
C PHE A 134 9.59 -18.24 -11.90
N MET A 135 10.06 -19.38 -12.42
CA MET A 135 9.34 -20.22 -13.39
C MET A 135 8.38 -21.23 -12.74
N THR A 136 7.95 -21.01 -11.50
CA THR A 136 7.01 -21.92 -10.80
C THR A 136 5.61 -21.82 -11.40
N GLU A 137 4.88 -22.93 -11.54
CA GLU A 137 3.52 -22.96 -12.12
C GLU A 137 2.50 -22.09 -11.37
N GLU A 138 1.47 -21.60 -12.07
CA GLU A 138 0.46 -20.70 -11.52
C GLU A 138 -0.28 -21.29 -10.30
N THR A 139 -0.56 -22.59 -10.32
CA THR A 139 -1.29 -23.28 -9.23
C THR A 139 -0.53 -23.25 -7.91
N GLU A 140 0.80 -23.38 -7.94
CA GLU A 140 1.64 -23.32 -6.75
C GLU A 140 1.86 -21.86 -6.31
N ARG A 141 2.00 -20.91 -7.25
CA ARG A 141 2.09 -19.48 -6.94
C ARG A 141 0.83 -18.97 -6.25
N SER A 142 -0.34 -19.13 -6.88
CA SER A 142 -1.63 -18.67 -6.35
C SER A 142 -1.98 -19.32 -5.01
N ALA A 143 -1.51 -20.55 -4.74
CA ALA A 143 -1.68 -21.21 -3.45
C ALA A 143 -0.99 -20.47 -2.28
N LEU A 144 -0.02 -19.58 -2.53
CA LEU A 144 0.59 -18.73 -1.50
C LEU A 144 -0.26 -17.51 -1.13
N ILE A 145 -1.25 -17.12 -1.93
CA ILE A 145 -2.14 -15.99 -1.63
C ILE A 145 -2.83 -16.18 -0.28
N LYS A 146 -3.27 -17.41 0.04
CA LYS A 146 -3.88 -17.74 1.35
C LYS A 146 -2.95 -17.53 2.55
N LYS A 147 -1.62 -17.47 2.34
CA LYS A 147 -0.64 -17.15 3.39
C LYS A 147 -0.49 -15.64 3.57
N LEU A 148 -0.62 -14.86 2.50
CA LEU A 148 -0.69 -13.40 2.57
C LEU A 148 -2.01 -12.95 3.21
N VAL A 149 -3.12 -13.51 2.73
CA VAL A 149 -4.49 -13.19 3.13
C VAL A 149 -5.15 -14.44 3.72
N PRO A 150 -5.09 -14.64 5.04
CA PRO A 150 -5.61 -15.86 5.65
C PRO A 150 -7.13 -15.91 5.49
N GLY A 151 -7.65 -17.02 4.98
CA GLY A 151 -9.09 -17.19 4.71
C GLY A 151 -9.50 -16.97 3.24
N PHE A 152 -8.62 -16.42 2.40
CA PHE A 152 -8.86 -16.26 0.97
C PHE A 152 -9.24 -17.62 0.30
N PRO A 153 -10.25 -17.69 -0.60
CA PRO A 153 -10.98 -16.59 -1.27
C PRO A 153 -12.17 -16.01 -0.49
N SER A 154 -12.31 -16.34 0.79
CA SER A 154 -13.31 -15.72 1.68
C SER A 154 -12.69 -14.58 2.49
N ALA A 155 -13.53 -13.95 3.33
CA ALA A 155 -13.12 -12.92 4.27
C ALA A 155 -11.90 -13.33 5.11
N VAL A 156 -11.07 -12.34 5.40
CA VAL A 156 -9.88 -12.50 6.25
C VAL A 156 -10.27 -13.15 7.58
N SER A 157 -9.69 -14.32 7.88
CA SER A 157 -10.09 -15.16 9.00
C SER A 157 -9.50 -14.74 10.35
N SER A 158 -8.64 -13.71 10.38
CA SER A 158 -8.02 -13.20 11.60
C SER A 158 -9.00 -12.40 12.47
N ILE A 159 -9.00 -12.69 13.77
CA ILE A 159 -9.95 -12.14 14.75
C ILE A 159 -9.18 -11.32 15.80
N PRO A 160 -9.61 -10.09 16.15
CA PRO A 160 -8.88 -9.22 17.09
C PRO A 160 -8.66 -9.81 18.49
N SER A 161 -9.60 -10.60 19.00
CA SER A 161 -9.51 -11.21 20.33
C SER A 161 -8.66 -12.48 20.37
N ASP A 162 -8.36 -13.09 19.22
CA ASP A 162 -7.59 -14.32 19.12
C ASP A 162 -6.30 -14.11 18.34
N ARG A 163 -5.21 -13.88 19.07
CA ARG A 163 -3.88 -13.69 18.48
C ARG A 163 -3.37 -14.90 17.68
N THR A 164 -3.86 -16.11 17.95
CA THR A 164 -3.41 -17.31 17.23
C THR A 164 -3.95 -17.37 15.80
N SER A 165 -5.03 -16.64 15.53
CA SER A 165 -5.61 -16.45 14.20
C SER A 165 -4.85 -15.44 13.33
N TRP A 166 -3.92 -14.67 13.90
CA TRP A 166 -3.18 -13.65 13.17
C TRP A 166 -2.10 -14.29 12.30
N SER A 167 -2.17 -14.04 11.00
CA SER A 167 -1.18 -14.46 10.00
C SER A 167 -1.24 -13.53 8.80
N GLY A 168 -0.12 -13.37 8.09
CA GLY A 168 -0.06 -12.47 6.92
C GLY A 168 -0.58 -11.07 7.24
N VAL A 169 -1.56 -10.56 6.48
CA VAL A 169 -2.20 -9.26 6.73
C VAL A 169 -2.91 -9.17 8.08
N GLY A 170 -3.30 -10.30 8.68
CA GLY A 170 -3.93 -10.37 9.99
C GLY A 170 -3.06 -9.85 11.14
N HIS A 171 -1.73 -9.84 10.98
CA HIS A 171 -0.81 -9.26 11.96
C HIS A 171 -1.04 -7.77 12.20
N LEU A 172 -1.72 -7.06 11.27
CA LEU A 172 -2.14 -5.68 11.49
C LEU A 172 -2.95 -5.50 12.78
N LEU A 173 -3.70 -6.51 13.24
CA LEU A 173 -4.47 -6.41 14.49
C LEU A 173 -3.59 -6.18 15.72
N GLY A 174 -2.32 -6.61 15.66
CA GLY A 174 -1.34 -6.38 16.71
C GLY A 174 -0.35 -5.26 16.46
N LEU A 175 -0.45 -4.53 15.35
CA LEU A 175 0.52 -3.49 14.98
C LEU A 175 -0.15 -2.10 14.99
N PRO A 176 -0.42 -1.52 16.17
CA PRO A 176 -1.19 -0.29 16.31
C PRO A 176 -0.46 0.95 15.78
N ASP A 177 0.84 0.87 15.48
CA ASP A 177 1.67 1.97 14.97
C ASP A 177 1.82 1.97 13.44
N VAL A 178 1.38 0.92 12.74
CA VAL A 178 1.33 0.86 11.27
C VAL A 178 0.26 1.79 10.71
N SER A 179 0.61 2.55 9.68
CA SER A 179 -0.30 3.42 8.91
C SER A 179 -0.45 3.01 7.45
N MET A 180 0.48 2.21 6.91
CA MET A 180 0.47 1.75 5.52
C MET A 180 0.66 0.22 5.45
N LEU A 181 -0.11 -0.47 4.62
CA LEU A 181 0.07 -1.89 4.30
C LEU A 181 0.51 -2.04 2.84
N CYS A 182 1.50 -2.89 2.58
CA CYS A 182 2.05 -3.15 1.25
C CYS A 182 2.23 -4.66 1.03
N LEU A 183 1.85 -5.16 -0.16
CA LEU A 183 2.01 -6.56 -0.56
C LEU A 183 2.76 -6.65 -1.91
N PRO A 184 4.08 -6.39 -1.92
CA PRO A 184 4.85 -6.19 -3.15
C PRO A 184 5.01 -7.44 -4.02
N ASP A 185 4.85 -8.64 -3.46
CA ASP A 185 4.88 -9.89 -4.24
C ASP A 185 3.52 -10.22 -4.87
N LEU A 186 2.44 -9.49 -4.55
CA LEU A 186 1.11 -9.81 -5.06
C LEU A 186 1.05 -9.82 -6.60
N PRO A 187 1.62 -8.85 -7.34
CA PRO A 187 1.66 -8.91 -8.81
C PRO A 187 2.38 -10.14 -9.37
N ASP A 188 3.41 -10.63 -8.68
CA ASP A 188 4.16 -11.83 -9.09
C ASP A 188 3.38 -13.13 -8.83
N LEU A 189 2.54 -13.14 -7.80
CA LEU A 189 1.69 -14.30 -7.46
C LEU A 189 0.48 -14.47 -8.38
N VAL A 190 0.00 -13.38 -8.98
CA VAL A 190 -1.14 -13.34 -9.92
C VAL A 190 -0.69 -13.23 -11.39
N HIS A 191 0.60 -13.45 -11.66
CA HIS A 191 1.13 -13.38 -13.02
C HIS A 191 0.65 -14.58 -13.85
N ALA A 192 0.36 -14.33 -15.12
CA ALA A 192 -0.10 -15.32 -16.09
C ALA A 192 1.04 -16.25 -16.51
N GLU A 193 0.75 -17.47 -16.94
CA GLU A 193 1.82 -18.31 -17.49
C GLU A 193 2.36 -17.72 -18.80
N PRO A 194 3.69 -17.73 -19.02
CA PRO A 194 4.26 -17.28 -20.29
C PRO A 194 3.63 -18.11 -21.42
N ALA A 195 3.04 -17.43 -22.41
CA ALA A 195 2.53 -18.11 -23.60
C ALA A 195 3.65 -18.97 -24.20
N GLU A 196 3.37 -20.24 -24.50
CA GLU A 196 4.32 -21.12 -25.18
C GLU A 196 4.82 -20.41 -26.44
N VAL A 197 6.11 -20.08 -26.48
CA VAL A 197 6.72 -19.50 -27.68
C VAL A 197 6.67 -20.60 -28.74
N ASP A 198 5.96 -20.37 -29.84
CA ASP A 198 5.96 -21.27 -31.00
C ASP A 198 7.40 -21.47 -31.44
N SER A 199 7.98 -22.61 -31.05
CA SER A 199 9.38 -22.93 -31.27
C SER A 199 9.61 -23.43 -32.69
N GLN A 200 8.83 -22.96 -33.66
CA GLN A 200 9.20 -23.05 -35.07
C GLN A 200 10.45 -22.20 -35.26
N ILE A 201 11.61 -22.83 -35.04
CA ILE A 201 12.88 -22.35 -35.54
C ILE A 201 12.65 -22.10 -37.03
N VAL A 202 12.59 -20.82 -37.43
CA VAL A 202 12.56 -20.44 -38.84
C VAL A 202 13.81 -21.07 -39.43
N LYS A 203 13.64 -22.14 -40.22
CA LYS A 203 14.70 -22.70 -41.04
C LYS A 203 15.12 -21.57 -41.97
N VAL A 204 16.23 -20.91 -41.65
CA VAL A 204 16.84 -19.96 -42.56
C VAL A 204 17.26 -20.76 -43.77
N ASP A 205 16.77 -20.39 -44.96
CA ASP A 205 17.23 -20.99 -46.21
C ASP A 205 18.77 -20.86 -46.27
N GLU A 206 19.45 -21.98 -46.42
CA GLU A 206 20.90 -22.04 -46.57
C GLU A 206 21.29 -21.27 -47.83
N SER A 207 21.63 -19.99 -47.66
CA SER A 207 22.26 -19.20 -48.71
C SER A 207 23.68 -19.72 -48.92
N PRO A 208 24.19 -19.82 -50.15
CA PRO A 208 25.52 -20.33 -50.40
C PRO A 208 26.57 -19.50 -49.65
N GLU A 209 27.42 -20.16 -48.88
CA GLU A 209 28.47 -19.53 -48.09
C GLU A 209 29.43 -18.73 -48.99
N GLN A 210 29.41 -17.39 -48.87
CA GLN A 210 30.45 -16.53 -49.43
C GLN A 210 31.36 -16.05 -48.30
N PHE A 211 32.63 -16.44 -48.35
CA PHE A 211 33.65 -15.93 -47.43
C PHE A 211 33.93 -14.45 -47.73
N VAL A 212 33.44 -13.56 -46.88
CA VAL A 212 33.83 -12.16 -46.83
C VAL A 212 34.91 -12.00 -45.76
N LYS A 213 35.95 -11.21 -46.06
CA LYS A 213 37.05 -10.89 -45.13
C LYS A 213 36.45 -10.28 -43.86
N CYS A 214 36.70 -10.89 -42.69
CA CYS A 214 36.18 -10.42 -41.41
C CYS A 214 36.52 -8.93 -41.21
N SER A 215 35.52 -8.10 -40.96
CA SER A 215 35.75 -6.77 -40.39
C SER A 215 36.33 -6.93 -38.98
N ASP A 216 37.12 -5.93 -38.54
CA ASP A 216 37.67 -5.91 -37.19
C ASP A 216 36.56 -6.22 -36.17
N PRO A 217 36.84 -7.07 -35.15
CA PRO A 217 35.84 -7.39 -34.15
C PRO A 217 35.44 -6.10 -33.44
N VAL A 218 34.28 -5.56 -33.80
CA VAL A 218 33.59 -4.60 -32.96
C VAL A 218 33.36 -5.33 -31.65
N ALA A 219 33.94 -4.83 -30.56
CA ALA A 219 33.70 -5.37 -29.24
C ALA A 219 32.19 -5.51 -29.06
N ARG A 220 31.70 -6.74 -28.85
CA ARG A 220 30.31 -6.93 -28.42
C ARG A 220 30.17 -6.06 -27.15
N PRO A 221 29.18 -5.15 -27.07
CA PRO A 221 28.88 -4.54 -25.79
C PRO A 221 28.70 -5.68 -24.78
N LEU A 222 29.17 -5.46 -23.55
CA LEU A 222 29.04 -6.43 -22.46
C LEU A 222 27.59 -6.93 -22.45
N PRO A 223 27.32 -8.25 -22.42
CA PRO A 223 25.96 -8.73 -22.38
C PRO A 223 25.24 -8.12 -21.17
N ASP A 224 24.14 -7.46 -21.48
CA ASP A 224 23.11 -6.99 -20.58
C ASP A 224 22.78 -8.09 -19.56
N SER A 225 22.51 -7.72 -18.31
CA SER A 225 22.13 -8.67 -17.25
C SER A 225 21.10 -9.66 -17.80
N PHE A 226 21.27 -10.99 -17.65
CA PHE A 226 20.27 -11.98 -18.10
C PHE A 226 18.86 -11.66 -17.58
N LEU A 227 18.78 -10.99 -16.43
CA LEU A 227 17.52 -10.52 -15.85
C LEU A 227 16.85 -9.42 -16.69
N GLU A 228 17.57 -8.60 -17.44
CA GLU A 228 17.00 -7.63 -18.39
C GLU A 228 16.21 -8.31 -19.50
N THR A 229 16.65 -9.51 -19.92
CA THR A 229 15.99 -10.27 -20.98
C THR A 229 14.79 -11.08 -20.48
N LEU A 230 14.72 -11.33 -19.17
CA LEU A 230 13.62 -12.06 -18.56
C LEU A 230 12.42 -11.11 -18.38
N PRO A 231 11.22 -11.45 -18.87
CA PRO A 231 10.06 -10.57 -18.75
C PRO A 231 9.67 -10.36 -17.28
N ALA A 232 9.22 -9.16 -16.93
CA ALA A 232 8.58 -8.92 -15.65
C ALA A 232 7.22 -9.64 -15.58
N PRO A 233 6.72 -9.95 -14.38
CA PRO A 233 5.40 -10.54 -14.18
C PRO A 233 4.30 -9.71 -14.84
N THR A 234 3.59 -10.33 -15.78
CA THR A 234 2.40 -9.77 -16.44
C THR A 234 1.16 -10.56 -16.04
N SER A 235 0.01 -9.92 -15.98
CA SER A 235 -1.28 -10.54 -15.65
C SER A 235 -2.22 -10.50 -16.85
N ASP A 236 -2.89 -11.63 -17.07
CA ASP A 236 -4.04 -11.77 -17.96
C ASP A 236 -5.34 -11.38 -17.23
N ASP A 237 -6.48 -11.56 -17.90
CA ASP A 237 -7.78 -11.16 -17.34
C ASP A 237 -8.12 -11.93 -16.05
N ASN A 238 -7.72 -13.21 -15.96
CA ASN A 238 -7.90 -14.04 -14.76
C ASN A 238 -7.01 -13.57 -13.62
N GLY A 239 -5.73 -13.28 -13.90
CA GLY A 239 -4.79 -12.72 -12.94
C GLY A 239 -5.25 -11.38 -12.38
N TYR A 240 -5.81 -10.50 -13.23
CA TYR A 240 -6.41 -9.25 -12.78
C TYR A 240 -7.64 -9.45 -11.89
N GLN A 241 -8.53 -10.40 -12.23
CA GLN A 241 -9.69 -10.71 -11.40
C GLN A 241 -9.25 -11.24 -10.03
N LEU A 242 -8.29 -12.16 -10.01
CA LEU A 242 -7.72 -12.69 -8.77
C LEU A 242 -7.06 -11.59 -7.93
N TRP A 243 -6.29 -10.70 -8.57
CA TRP A 243 -5.71 -9.53 -7.92
C TRP A 243 -6.78 -8.63 -7.29
N CYS A 244 -7.85 -8.31 -8.03
CA CYS A 244 -8.96 -7.50 -7.53
C CYS A 244 -9.66 -8.15 -6.34
N ASP A 245 -9.94 -9.45 -6.40
CA ASP A 245 -10.54 -10.19 -5.29
C ASP A 245 -9.65 -10.13 -4.04
N VAL A 246 -8.33 -10.26 -4.18
CA VAL A 246 -7.39 -10.12 -3.06
C VAL A 246 -7.42 -8.70 -2.47
N ILE A 247 -7.35 -7.67 -3.32
CA ILE A 247 -7.41 -6.27 -2.87
C ILE A 247 -8.73 -5.98 -2.16
N HIS A 248 -9.84 -6.50 -2.68
CA HIS A 248 -11.16 -6.38 -2.09
C HIS A 248 -11.19 -6.97 -0.67
N GLU A 249 -10.75 -8.21 -0.48
CA GLU A 249 -10.76 -8.85 0.84
C GLU A 249 -9.88 -8.12 1.87
N ILE A 250 -8.73 -7.60 1.44
CA ILE A 250 -7.85 -6.80 2.30
C ILE A 250 -8.53 -5.46 2.66
N ALA A 251 -9.14 -4.78 1.69
CA ALA A 251 -9.84 -3.53 1.91
C ALA A 251 -11.03 -3.71 2.85
N SER A 252 -11.79 -4.80 2.70
CA SER A 252 -12.90 -5.20 3.59
C SER A 252 -12.42 -5.47 5.01
N PHE A 253 -11.29 -6.13 5.17
CA PHE A 253 -10.67 -6.32 6.48
C PHE A 253 -10.24 -5.00 7.13
N ILE A 254 -9.60 -4.10 6.38
CA ILE A 254 -9.16 -2.78 6.85
C ILE A 254 -10.37 -1.93 7.25
N SER A 255 -11.44 -1.91 6.44
CA SER A 255 -12.64 -1.10 6.68
C SER A 255 -13.37 -1.50 7.97
N VAL A 256 -13.22 -2.75 8.43
CA VAL A 256 -13.81 -3.23 9.67
C VAL A 256 -12.88 -3.03 10.87
N TYR A 257 -11.62 -3.44 10.77
CA TYR A 257 -10.76 -3.58 11.96
C TYR A 257 -9.69 -2.48 12.09
N ARG A 258 -9.21 -1.93 10.97
CA ARG A 258 -8.04 -1.02 10.92
C ARG A 258 -8.27 0.17 9.98
N ARG A 259 -9.36 0.92 10.21
CA ARG A 259 -9.71 2.14 9.42
C ARG A 259 -8.65 3.25 9.44
N ASP A 260 -7.62 3.09 10.25
CA ASP A 260 -6.45 3.96 10.35
C ASP A 260 -5.26 3.53 9.46
N VAL A 261 -5.41 2.48 8.66
CA VAL A 261 -4.39 1.95 7.74
C VAL A 261 -4.82 2.17 6.30
N GLN A 262 -3.87 2.56 5.45
CA GLN A 262 -4.05 2.65 4.02
C GLN A 262 -3.32 1.50 3.31
N LEU A 263 -4.02 0.77 2.43
CA LEU A 263 -3.43 -0.23 1.55
C LEU A 263 -2.79 0.47 0.34
N ILE A 264 -1.49 0.30 0.18
CA ILE A 264 -0.74 0.73 -0.99
C ILE A 264 -0.48 -0.51 -1.85
N ALA A 265 -0.99 -0.51 -3.08
CA ALA A 265 -0.85 -1.66 -3.98
C ALA A 265 -0.44 -1.21 -5.38
N SER A 266 0.51 -1.93 -5.97
CA SER A 266 0.89 -1.77 -7.36
C SER A 266 -0.08 -2.47 -8.29
N LEU A 267 -0.42 -1.82 -9.40
CA LEU A 267 -1.16 -2.47 -10.49
C LEU A 267 -0.25 -3.45 -11.25
N PRO A 268 -0.67 -4.71 -11.48
CA PRO A 268 0.08 -5.66 -12.31
C PRO A 268 0.26 -5.15 -13.74
N LEU A 269 1.37 -5.52 -14.38
CA LEU A 269 1.61 -5.21 -15.79
C LEU A 269 0.65 -6.03 -16.68
N PRO A 270 0.09 -5.46 -17.76
CA PRO A 270 -0.81 -6.21 -18.63
C PRO A 270 -0.05 -7.21 -19.50
N ASP A 271 -0.59 -8.43 -19.61
CA ASP A 271 -0.05 -9.43 -20.53
C ASP A 271 -0.51 -9.21 -21.99
N LYS A 272 0.28 -9.69 -22.95
CA LYS A 272 -0.05 -9.60 -24.38
C LYS A 272 -1.26 -10.47 -24.76
N SER A 273 -1.50 -11.56 -24.04
CA SER A 273 -2.62 -12.48 -24.27
C SER A 273 -3.95 -11.95 -23.72
N SER A 274 -3.94 -10.93 -22.86
CA SER A 274 -5.17 -10.29 -22.38
C SER A 274 -5.96 -9.75 -23.57
N THR A 275 -7.25 -10.12 -23.59
CA THR A 275 -8.24 -9.65 -24.56
C THR A 275 -8.39 -8.12 -24.58
N THR A 276 -7.78 -7.44 -23.60
CA THR A 276 -7.90 -6.00 -23.30
C THR A 276 -6.60 -5.23 -23.52
N SER A 277 -5.68 -5.77 -24.32
CA SER A 277 -4.32 -5.27 -24.59
C SER A 277 -4.16 -3.84 -25.14
N SER A 278 -5.23 -3.05 -25.32
CA SER A 278 -5.13 -1.66 -25.81
C SER A 278 -5.02 -0.59 -24.71
N SER A 279 -5.62 -0.75 -23.52
CA SER A 279 -5.56 0.29 -22.47
C SER A 279 -5.98 -0.21 -21.08
N LEU A 280 -5.21 0.18 -20.05
CA LEU A 280 -5.51 -0.11 -18.64
C LEU A 280 -6.87 0.46 -18.20
N GLN A 281 -7.30 1.60 -18.75
CA GLN A 281 -8.64 2.16 -18.49
C GLN A 281 -9.76 1.20 -18.94
N GLN A 282 -9.54 0.50 -20.05
CA GLN A 282 -10.51 -0.42 -20.60
C GLN A 282 -10.63 -1.68 -19.73
N ILE A 283 -9.52 -2.18 -19.17
CA ILE A 283 -9.50 -3.28 -18.19
C ILE A 283 -10.34 -2.90 -16.97
N MET A 284 -10.05 -1.73 -16.38
CA MET A 284 -10.74 -1.24 -15.20
C MET A 284 -12.26 -1.15 -15.41
N HIS A 285 -12.69 -0.67 -16.59
CA HIS A 285 -14.09 -0.53 -16.92
C HIS A 285 -14.74 -1.90 -17.20
N GLN A 286 -14.10 -2.78 -17.97
CA GLN A 286 -14.64 -4.10 -18.31
C GLN A 286 -14.82 -4.96 -17.06
N GLN A 287 -13.83 -4.95 -16.16
CA GLN A 287 -13.87 -5.67 -14.91
C GLN A 287 -14.61 -4.93 -13.79
N SER A 288 -15.20 -3.76 -14.09
CA SER A 288 -16.06 -3.02 -13.16
C SER A 288 -15.40 -2.72 -11.80
N TRP A 289 -14.08 -2.51 -11.76
CA TRP A 289 -13.30 -2.38 -10.52
C TRP A 289 -13.86 -1.33 -9.56
N PHE A 290 -14.40 -0.25 -10.11
CA PHE A 290 -14.93 0.89 -9.35
C PHE A 290 -16.46 1.05 -9.45
N ASN A 291 -17.15 0.11 -10.10
CA ASN A 291 -18.60 0.16 -10.21
C ASN A 291 -19.20 -0.48 -8.94
N GLY A 292 -19.43 0.33 -7.91
CA GLY A 292 -20.09 -0.12 -6.68
C GLY A 292 -19.41 0.35 -5.40
N THR A 293 -19.67 -0.41 -4.33
CA THR A 293 -19.05 -0.22 -3.02
C THR A 293 -18.41 -1.51 -2.52
N LEU A 294 -17.56 -1.37 -1.51
CA LEU A 294 -16.89 -2.47 -0.84
C LEU A 294 -17.88 -3.48 -0.19
N ASP A 295 -19.10 -3.06 0.16
CA ASP A 295 -20.03 -3.93 0.88
C ASP A 295 -20.88 -4.82 -0.05
N ASN A 296 -21.11 -4.42 -1.30
CA ASN A 296 -22.14 -5.03 -2.16
C ASN A 296 -21.60 -5.69 -3.45
N ASP A 297 -20.56 -5.14 -4.07
CA ASP A 297 -20.26 -5.42 -5.50
C ASP A 297 -18.86 -5.99 -5.76
N LYS A 298 -18.17 -6.50 -4.72
CA LYS A 298 -16.74 -6.88 -4.80
C LYS A 298 -15.84 -5.78 -5.39
N SER A 299 -16.28 -4.53 -5.34
CA SER A 299 -15.55 -3.39 -5.86
C SER A 299 -14.33 -3.08 -4.99
N ILE A 300 -13.27 -2.57 -5.61
CA ILE A 300 -12.08 -2.06 -4.93
C ILE A 300 -12.13 -0.53 -4.77
N ALA A 301 -13.25 0.12 -5.08
CA ALA A 301 -13.45 1.56 -4.87
C ALA A 301 -13.59 1.88 -3.38
N SER A 302 -12.53 2.44 -2.78
CA SER A 302 -12.45 2.63 -1.34
C SER A 302 -11.48 3.75 -0.98
N ALA A 303 -11.78 4.49 0.09
CA ALA A 303 -10.84 5.46 0.66
C ALA A 303 -9.59 4.78 1.26
N PHE A 304 -9.69 3.50 1.61
CA PHE A 304 -8.61 2.73 2.23
C PHE A 304 -7.57 2.20 1.23
N VAL A 305 -7.83 2.29 -0.08
CA VAL A 305 -6.98 1.72 -1.13
C VAL A 305 -6.37 2.83 -1.97
N GLN A 306 -5.05 2.80 -2.12
CA GLN A 306 -4.29 3.65 -3.02
C GLN A 306 -3.50 2.77 -3.97
N LEU A 307 -3.90 2.81 -5.24
CA LEU A 307 -3.24 2.08 -6.31
C LEU A 307 -2.12 2.93 -6.90
N CYS A 308 -1.02 2.29 -7.32
CA CYS A 308 0.11 2.98 -7.92
C CYS A 308 0.60 2.31 -9.21
N TYR A 309 1.00 3.14 -10.17
CA TYR A 309 1.40 2.75 -11.53
C TYR A 309 2.13 3.93 -12.21
N PRO A 310 2.94 3.75 -13.28
CA PRO A 310 3.52 2.52 -13.84
C PRO A 310 4.61 1.90 -12.96
N TRP A 311 5.17 0.76 -13.39
CA TRP A 311 6.33 0.13 -12.75
C TRP A 311 7.60 0.96 -12.97
N LEU A 312 8.56 0.80 -12.07
CA LEU A 312 9.72 1.67 -11.95
C LEU A 312 10.99 0.91 -12.33
N LYS A 313 11.91 1.62 -13.01
CA LYS A 313 13.32 1.23 -13.11
C LYS A 313 14.12 2.09 -12.14
N THR A 314 14.80 1.46 -11.19
CA THR A 314 15.63 2.12 -10.18
C THR A 314 17.06 1.60 -10.24
N ALA A 315 17.99 2.15 -9.44
CA ALA A 315 19.33 1.54 -9.38
C ALA A 315 19.28 0.11 -8.80
N GLY A 316 18.32 -0.18 -7.92
CA GLY A 316 18.15 -1.50 -7.32
C GLY A 316 17.49 -2.51 -8.25
N SER A 317 16.57 -2.06 -9.10
CA SER A 317 15.75 -2.94 -9.93
C SER A 317 16.56 -3.79 -10.92
N THR A 318 17.85 -3.50 -11.14
CA THR A 318 18.79 -4.32 -11.94
C THR A 318 18.86 -5.80 -11.52
N LEU A 319 18.46 -6.11 -10.28
CA LEU A 319 18.39 -7.46 -9.73
C LEU A 319 17.03 -8.15 -9.92
N LEU A 320 16.09 -7.53 -10.63
CA LEU A 320 14.75 -8.06 -10.91
C LEU A 320 14.57 -8.39 -12.40
N PRO A 321 13.62 -9.29 -12.73
CA PRO A 321 13.17 -9.51 -14.10
C PRO A 321 12.83 -8.18 -14.80
N GLN A 322 13.30 -8.03 -16.04
CA GLN A 322 13.19 -6.85 -16.90
C GLN A 322 13.76 -5.56 -16.30
N THR A 323 14.47 -5.67 -15.18
CA THR A 323 14.92 -4.53 -14.37
C THR A 323 13.79 -3.63 -13.88
N LEU A 324 12.63 -4.21 -13.61
CA LEU A 324 11.44 -3.50 -13.17
C LEU A 324 11.04 -3.91 -11.75
N GLU A 325 10.65 -2.92 -10.96
CA GLU A 325 10.03 -3.13 -9.67
C GLU A 325 8.63 -2.49 -9.61
N PRO A 326 7.70 -3.07 -8.83
CA PRO A 326 6.44 -2.43 -8.52
C PRO A 326 6.64 -1.10 -7.78
N PRO A 327 5.80 -0.08 -8.01
CA PRO A 327 5.97 1.26 -7.44
C PRO A 327 5.56 1.38 -5.96
N ASP A 328 4.97 0.35 -5.36
CA ASP A 328 4.35 0.39 -4.04
C ASP A 328 5.37 0.62 -2.91
N GLY A 329 6.52 -0.03 -2.95
CA GLY A 329 7.63 0.20 -2.01
C GLY A 329 8.19 1.62 -2.08
N SER A 330 8.40 2.13 -3.30
CA SER A 330 8.84 3.51 -3.53
C SER A 330 7.81 4.53 -3.03
N LEU A 331 6.53 4.34 -3.36
CA LEU A 331 5.45 5.23 -2.90
C LEU A 331 5.32 5.21 -1.38
N CYS A 332 5.36 4.04 -0.73
CA CYS A 332 5.35 3.92 0.73
C CYS A 332 6.49 4.73 1.37
N GLY A 333 7.70 4.66 0.81
CA GLY A 333 8.84 5.41 1.32
C GLY A 333 8.69 6.92 1.12
N MET A 334 8.15 7.36 -0.02
CA MET A 334 7.84 8.78 -0.26
C MET A 334 6.76 9.28 0.69
N LEU A 335 5.69 8.51 0.93
CA LEU A 335 4.63 8.82 1.88
C LEU A 335 5.16 8.91 3.31
N ALA A 336 6.02 7.98 3.72
CA ALA A 336 6.67 8.01 5.03
C ALA A 336 7.52 9.28 5.21
N ARG A 337 8.38 9.59 4.22
CA ARG A 337 9.18 10.82 4.22
C ARG A 337 8.29 12.07 4.22
N ASN A 338 7.19 12.07 3.48
CA ASN A 338 6.23 13.17 3.46
C ASN A 338 5.63 13.40 4.85
N ALA A 339 5.14 12.35 5.50
CA ALA A 339 4.59 12.41 6.85
C ALA A 339 5.60 12.99 7.86
N LEU A 340 6.88 12.63 7.73
CA LEU A 340 7.96 13.10 8.61
C LEU A 340 8.43 14.54 8.35
N THR A 341 8.35 15.02 7.11
CA THR A 341 8.96 16.30 6.70
C THR A 341 7.95 17.41 6.42
N ARG A 342 6.78 17.07 5.89
CA ARG A 342 5.73 17.98 5.42
C ARG A 342 4.38 17.75 6.11
N GLY A 343 4.24 16.63 6.82
CA GLY A 343 3.01 16.18 7.48
C GLY A 343 2.12 15.34 6.56
N ALA A 344 1.40 14.38 7.14
CA ALA A 344 0.58 13.41 6.39
C ALA A 344 -0.60 14.03 5.63
N TYR A 345 -0.99 15.24 6.02
CA TYR A 345 -2.10 16.03 5.46
C TYR A 345 -1.76 16.68 4.11
N ARG A 346 -0.48 16.72 3.71
CA ARG A 346 -0.07 17.23 2.40
C ARG A 346 -0.02 16.10 1.37
N SER A 347 -0.30 16.44 0.12
CA SER A 347 -0.06 15.55 -1.01
C SER A 347 1.43 15.24 -1.17
N VAL A 348 1.74 14.01 -1.59
CA VAL A 348 3.10 13.61 -1.98
C VAL A 348 3.51 14.20 -3.34
N THR A 349 2.55 14.71 -4.13
CA THR A 349 2.84 15.43 -5.37
C THR A 349 3.75 16.64 -5.10
N GLY A 350 4.67 16.90 -6.03
CA GLY A 350 5.71 17.93 -5.90
C GLY A 350 6.88 17.57 -4.99
N MET A 351 6.96 16.34 -4.46
CA MET A 351 8.17 15.84 -3.82
C MET A 351 9.14 15.26 -4.84
N ASN A 352 10.44 15.52 -4.65
CA ASN A 352 11.50 14.90 -5.43
C ASN A 352 11.59 13.42 -5.09
N GLN A 353 11.44 12.54 -6.08
CA GLN A 353 11.75 11.12 -5.94
C GLN A 353 13.28 10.91 -5.88
N ILE A 354 13.69 9.81 -5.23
CA ILE A 354 15.08 9.36 -5.16
C ILE A 354 15.18 8.02 -5.90
N ASP A 355 16.26 7.80 -6.64
CA ASP A 355 16.60 6.48 -7.22
C ASP A 355 15.69 5.97 -8.36
N ILE A 356 14.69 6.70 -8.85
CA ILE A 356 13.89 6.31 -10.03
C ILE A 356 14.52 6.89 -11.30
N GLN A 357 14.81 6.00 -12.25
CA GLN A 357 15.51 6.29 -13.50
C GLN A 357 14.59 6.27 -14.72
N ALA A 358 13.62 5.35 -14.76
CA ALA A 358 12.66 5.24 -15.85
C ALA A 358 11.32 4.64 -15.37
N LEU A 359 10.31 4.74 -16.23
CA LEU A 359 8.95 4.25 -16.01
C LEU A 359 8.60 3.23 -17.08
N PHE A 360 7.91 2.15 -16.70
CA PHE A 360 7.42 1.14 -17.64
C PHE A 360 6.02 0.63 -17.26
N PRO A 361 5.05 0.62 -18.18
CA PRO A 361 5.14 1.20 -19.52
C PRO A 361 5.16 2.73 -19.48
N ALA A 362 5.67 3.35 -20.54
CA ALA A 362 5.55 4.79 -20.73
C ALA A 362 4.08 5.13 -21.03
N LEU A 363 3.47 5.94 -20.16
CA LEU A 363 2.08 6.38 -20.33
C LEU A 363 2.02 7.63 -21.22
N SER A 364 1.17 7.59 -22.24
CA SER A 364 0.84 8.77 -23.04
C SER A 364 -0.08 9.72 -22.26
N GLN A 365 -0.11 11.01 -22.63
CA GLN A 365 -1.06 11.96 -22.06
C GLN A 365 -2.51 11.51 -22.25
N GLU A 366 -2.82 10.87 -23.39
CA GLU A 366 -4.14 10.29 -23.63
C GLU A 366 -4.47 9.22 -22.59
N ASN A 367 -3.56 8.28 -22.30
CA ASN A 367 -3.81 7.25 -21.29
C ASN A 367 -3.99 7.85 -19.89
N ILE A 368 -3.31 8.95 -19.57
CA ILE A 368 -3.36 9.60 -18.25
C ILE A 368 -4.68 10.37 -18.06
N TYR A 369 -5.07 11.17 -19.06
CA TYR A 369 -6.12 12.19 -18.94
C TYR A 369 -7.40 11.89 -19.75
N SER A 370 -7.43 10.82 -20.56
CA SER A 370 -8.61 10.54 -21.39
C SER A 370 -9.81 10.12 -20.55
N ASN A 371 -10.96 10.72 -20.87
CA ASN A 371 -12.29 10.32 -20.39
C ASN A 371 -13.06 9.51 -21.44
N ASN A 372 -12.42 9.14 -22.55
CA ASN A 372 -13.11 8.68 -23.76
C ASN A 372 -13.15 7.15 -23.90
N VAL A 373 -13.51 6.40 -22.85
CA VAL A 373 -13.96 5.01 -23.07
C VAL A 373 -15.38 5.08 -23.62
N ARG A 374 -15.53 4.94 -24.94
CA ARG A 374 -16.84 4.77 -25.57
C ARG A 374 -17.35 3.37 -25.24
N THR A 375 -18.28 3.25 -24.31
CA THR A 375 -19.08 2.04 -24.14
C THR A 375 -19.98 1.86 -25.37
N ASN A 376 -20.28 0.61 -25.75
CA ASN A 376 -21.24 0.31 -26.84
C ASN A 376 -22.65 0.88 -26.58
N THR A 377 -22.91 1.39 -25.37
CA THR A 377 -24.18 1.97 -24.90
C THR A 377 -24.19 3.51 -24.91
N GLY A 378 -23.10 4.18 -25.28
CA GLY A 378 -23.08 5.65 -25.42
C GLY A 378 -23.03 6.45 -24.12
N GLU A 379 -22.85 5.79 -22.97
CA GLU A 379 -22.66 6.46 -21.67
C GLU A 379 -21.16 6.77 -21.44
N LEU A 380 -20.85 8.05 -21.19
CA LEU A 380 -19.53 8.55 -20.80
C LEU A 380 -19.30 8.28 -19.31
N THR A 381 -18.86 7.08 -18.96
CA THR A 381 -18.60 6.67 -17.57
C THR A 381 -17.13 6.35 -17.28
N ALA A 382 -16.19 6.83 -18.08
CA ALA A 382 -14.77 6.65 -17.79
C ALA A 382 -14.19 7.82 -17.00
N THR A 383 -13.82 7.55 -15.74
CA THR A 383 -12.95 8.42 -14.96
C THR A 383 -11.50 8.27 -15.44
N PRO A 384 -10.74 9.36 -15.61
CA PRO A 384 -9.36 9.30 -16.08
C PRO A 384 -8.48 8.57 -15.06
N LEU A 385 -7.34 8.01 -15.51
CA LEU A 385 -6.47 7.22 -14.63
C LEU A 385 -5.93 8.05 -13.47
N ILE A 386 -5.58 9.29 -13.75
CA ILE A 386 -4.97 10.22 -12.78
C ILE A 386 -5.89 10.48 -11.57
N ASP A 387 -7.20 10.35 -11.72
CA ASP A 387 -8.19 10.58 -10.66
C ASP A 387 -8.37 9.38 -9.74
N ARG A 388 -8.00 8.17 -10.18
CA ARG A 388 -8.29 6.91 -9.47
C ARG A 388 -7.05 6.15 -9.02
N ILE A 389 -5.92 6.42 -9.68
CA ILE A 389 -4.65 5.74 -9.47
C ILE A 389 -3.59 6.81 -9.27
N THR A 390 -2.73 6.59 -8.28
CA THR A 390 -1.53 7.40 -8.05
C THR A 390 -0.53 7.12 -9.16
N LEU A 391 -0.28 8.11 -10.02
CA LEU A 391 0.54 7.94 -11.20
C LEU A 391 1.95 8.51 -11.00
N PHE A 392 2.96 7.76 -11.42
CA PHE A 392 4.29 8.31 -11.70
C PHE A 392 4.35 8.73 -13.17
N GLY A 393 5.00 9.86 -13.45
CA GLY A 393 5.12 10.39 -14.80
C GLY A 393 6.34 11.27 -14.99
N ILE A 394 6.59 11.64 -16.23
CA ILE A 394 7.71 12.50 -16.62
C ILE A 394 7.22 13.95 -16.66
N THR A 395 7.90 14.81 -15.91
CA THR A 395 7.71 16.26 -15.89
C THR A 395 8.98 16.96 -16.37
N LEU A 396 8.97 18.30 -16.45
CA LEU A 396 10.15 19.09 -16.84
C LEU A 396 11.32 18.90 -15.86
N ASP A 397 11.02 18.66 -14.58
CA ASP A 397 12.02 18.45 -13.53
C ASP A 397 12.43 16.97 -13.40
N GLY A 398 11.99 16.11 -14.33
CA GLY A 398 12.24 14.67 -14.34
C GLY A 398 11.03 13.85 -13.89
N ILE A 399 11.28 12.62 -13.44
CA ILE A 399 10.22 11.72 -12.99
C ILE A 399 9.66 12.19 -11.65
N SER A 400 8.35 12.32 -11.55
CA SER A 400 7.66 12.70 -10.31
C SER A 400 6.34 11.95 -10.16
N VAL A 401 5.76 12.03 -8.96
CA VAL A 401 4.37 11.61 -8.72
C VAL A 401 3.45 12.70 -9.29
N LEU A 402 2.56 12.32 -10.21
CA LEU A 402 1.59 13.19 -10.86
C LEU A 402 0.29 13.32 -10.06
N SER A 403 -0.14 12.27 -9.37
CA SER A 403 -1.38 12.25 -8.57
C SER A 403 -1.19 11.51 -7.24
N ASP A 404 -1.95 11.87 -6.22
CA ASP A 404 -1.95 11.24 -4.89
C ASP A 404 -3.38 10.96 -4.45
N VAL A 405 -3.94 9.88 -5.00
CA VAL A 405 -5.38 9.60 -4.98
C VAL A 405 -5.68 8.18 -4.47
N THR A 406 -6.84 8.03 -3.86
CA THR A 406 -7.46 6.76 -3.50
C THR A 406 -8.37 6.28 -4.63
N THR A 407 -8.85 5.03 -4.54
CA THR A 407 -9.83 4.48 -5.47
C THR A 407 -11.27 4.90 -5.15
N SER A 408 -11.50 5.74 -4.14
CA SER A 408 -12.84 6.08 -3.66
C SER A 408 -13.73 6.75 -4.71
N ASN A 409 -14.98 6.27 -4.85
CA ASN A 409 -15.99 6.91 -5.69
C ASN A 409 -16.37 8.32 -5.24
N SER A 410 -16.29 8.60 -3.94
CA SER A 410 -16.59 9.92 -3.39
C SER A 410 -15.43 10.89 -3.63
N ILE A 411 -15.74 12.03 -4.26
CA ILE A 411 -14.77 13.12 -4.50
C ILE A 411 -14.10 13.59 -3.21
N SER A 412 -14.82 13.62 -2.09
CA SER A 412 -14.31 14.08 -0.79
C SER A 412 -13.23 13.18 -0.20
N TYR A 413 -13.19 11.90 -0.60
CA TYR A 413 -12.21 10.91 -0.13
C TYR A 413 -11.22 10.51 -1.22
N ARG A 414 -11.31 11.12 -2.41
CA ARG A 414 -10.44 10.80 -3.54
C ARG A 414 -9.01 11.28 -3.32
N PRO A 415 -8.74 12.49 -2.81
CA PRO A 415 -7.37 12.86 -2.44
C PRO A 415 -6.88 12.00 -1.26
N ALA A 416 -5.78 11.28 -1.44
CA ALA A 416 -5.29 10.35 -0.42
C ALA A 416 -4.78 11.07 0.83
N ASN A 417 -4.33 12.32 0.71
CA ASN A 417 -3.95 13.16 1.85
C ASN A 417 -5.11 13.41 2.82
N ILE A 418 -6.36 13.49 2.33
CA ILE A 418 -7.54 13.63 3.18
C ILE A 418 -7.75 12.35 3.99
N ASN A 419 -7.65 11.17 3.36
CA ASN A 419 -7.79 9.90 4.07
C ASN A 419 -6.73 9.72 5.16
N ARG A 420 -5.51 10.24 4.94
CA ARG A 420 -4.44 10.23 5.95
C ARG A 420 -4.78 11.11 7.17
N ILE A 421 -5.48 12.24 7.00
CA ILE A 421 -5.99 13.04 8.12
C ILE A 421 -7.04 12.25 8.92
N PHE A 422 -7.99 11.61 8.24
CA PHE A 422 -8.98 10.74 8.91
C PHE A 422 -8.31 9.60 9.68
N SER A 423 -7.34 8.93 9.06
CA SER A 423 -6.57 7.84 9.68
C SER A 423 -5.85 8.31 10.95
N MET A 424 -5.22 9.50 10.91
CA MET A 424 -4.60 10.11 12.07
C MET A 424 -5.62 10.40 13.19
N MET A 425 -6.79 10.95 12.84
CA MET A 425 -7.85 11.24 13.83
C MET A 425 -8.41 9.97 14.47
N ILE A 426 -8.57 8.88 13.70
CA ILE A 426 -8.99 7.58 14.23
C ILE A 426 -7.96 7.03 15.22
N ARG A 427 -6.66 7.19 14.94
CA ARG A 427 -5.59 6.78 15.87
C ARG A 427 -5.63 7.56 17.17
N VAL A 428 -5.74 8.88 17.08
CA VAL A 428 -5.86 9.75 18.26
C VAL A 428 -7.09 9.37 19.09
N ALA A 429 -8.25 9.17 18.44
CA ALA A 429 -9.47 8.77 19.14
C ALA A 429 -9.34 7.39 19.79
N ARG A 430 -8.70 6.43 19.12
CA ARG A 430 -8.43 5.09 19.68
C ARG A 430 -7.55 5.18 20.92
N LEU A 431 -6.44 5.91 20.86
CA LEU A 431 -5.55 6.05 22.01
C LEU A 431 -6.21 6.78 23.18
N ALA A 432 -7.01 7.82 22.91
CA ALA A 432 -7.80 8.46 23.96
C ALA A 432 -8.79 7.46 24.59
N GLY A 433 -9.42 6.61 23.78
CA GLY A 433 -10.29 5.54 24.28
C GLY A 433 -9.56 4.52 25.14
N GLU A 434 -8.32 4.14 24.78
CA GLU A 434 -7.48 3.22 25.55
C GLU A 434 -6.95 3.84 26.86
N GLU A 435 -6.61 5.14 26.85
CA GLU A 435 -6.10 5.87 28.01
C GLU A 435 -7.19 6.08 29.06
N TYR A 436 -8.40 6.44 28.62
CA TYR A 436 -9.51 6.78 29.51
C TYR A 436 -10.46 5.60 29.79
N VAL A 437 -10.11 4.39 29.34
CA VAL A 437 -10.92 3.21 29.66
C VAL A 437 -10.95 2.99 31.17
N PHE A 438 -12.14 2.77 31.73
CA PHE A 438 -12.41 2.64 33.18
C PHE A 438 -12.34 3.92 34.03
N GLU A 439 -12.16 5.09 33.42
CA GLU A 439 -12.38 6.37 34.12
C GLU A 439 -13.87 6.56 34.49
N ASN A 440 -14.12 7.39 35.50
CA ASN A 440 -15.49 7.72 35.89
C ASN A 440 -16.20 8.52 34.79
N ASN A 441 -17.31 7.99 34.27
CA ASN A 441 -18.12 8.66 33.26
C ASN A 441 -18.81 9.92 33.83
N GLY A 442 -18.38 11.11 33.39
CA GLY A 442 -18.95 12.39 33.82
C GLY A 442 -18.23 13.59 33.19
N ASP A 443 -18.68 14.80 33.55
CA ASP A 443 -18.26 16.05 32.90
C ASP A 443 -16.74 16.25 32.83
N ILE A 444 -15.99 15.81 33.84
CA ILE A 444 -14.53 15.91 33.88
C ILE A 444 -13.89 15.08 32.77
N LEU A 445 -14.34 13.83 32.58
CA LEU A 445 -13.84 12.96 31.52
C LEU A 445 -14.19 13.52 30.14
N TRP A 446 -15.43 13.99 29.97
CA TRP A 446 -15.90 14.55 28.70
C TRP A 446 -15.10 15.80 28.32
N ALA A 447 -14.80 16.66 29.30
CA ALA A 447 -13.95 17.83 29.12
C ALA A 447 -12.51 17.44 28.73
N LYS A 448 -11.91 16.42 29.36
CA LYS A 448 -10.58 15.90 28.99
C LYS A 448 -10.54 15.42 27.54
N ILE A 449 -11.51 14.59 27.13
CA ILE A 449 -11.61 14.07 25.76
C ILE A 449 -11.79 15.21 24.76
N SER A 450 -12.73 16.11 25.04
CA SER A 450 -12.99 17.28 24.20
C SER A 450 -11.74 18.16 24.06
N GLN A 451 -11.04 18.44 25.16
CA GLN A 451 -9.82 19.25 25.16
C GLN A 451 -8.68 18.61 24.35
N HIS A 452 -8.47 17.29 24.50
CA HIS A 452 -7.45 16.56 23.73
C HIS A 452 -7.75 16.64 22.23
N LEU A 453 -8.96 16.27 21.80
CA LEU A 453 -9.35 16.28 20.40
C LEU A 453 -9.31 17.69 19.78
N ASN A 454 -9.77 18.71 20.52
CA ASN A 454 -9.64 20.11 20.10
C ASN A 454 -8.18 20.53 19.95
N GLY A 455 -7.29 20.08 20.85
CA GLY A 455 -5.85 20.37 20.77
C GLY A 455 -5.23 19.85 19.47
N VAL A 456 -5.56 18.63 19.06
CA VAL A 456 -5.06 18.02 17.82
C VAL A 456 -5.58 18.78 16.59
N LEU A 457 -6.89 19.05 16.52
CA LEU A 457 -7.50 19.74 15.39
C LEU A 457 -7.04 21.20 15.28
N ARG A 458 -6.77 21.87 16.41
CA ARG A 458 -6.17 23.21 16.43
C ARG A 458 -4.79 23.21 15.77
N VAL A 459 -3.93 22.25 16.13
CA VAL A 459 -2.60 22.13 15.50
C VAL A 459 -2.73 21.88 14.00
N LEU A 460 -3.65 21.00 13.57
CA LEU A 460 -3.91 20.79 12.15
C LEU A 460 -4.39 22.05 11.43
N PHE A 461 -5.27 22.84 12.06
CA PHE A 461 -5.75 24.11 11.52
C PHE A 461 -4.60 25.13 11.36
N GLU A 462 -3.78 25.32 12.40
CA GLU A 462 -2.60 26.21 12.37
C GLU A 462 -1.58 25.80 11.30
N LEU A 463 -1.48 24.50 11.02
CA LEU A 463 -0.63 23.92 9.98
C LEU A 463 -1.22 24.01 8.55
N GLY A 464 -2.43 24.57 8.41
CA GLY A 464 -3.15 24.70 7.14
C GLY A 464 -3.73 23.39 6.60
N ALA A 465 -3.86 22.36 7.45
CA ALA A 465 -4.42 21.07 7.07
C ALA A 465 -5.95 21.08 6.96
N LEU A 466 -6.60 22.07 7.57
CA LEU A 466 -8.06 22.23 7.58
C LEU A 466 -8.45 23.53 6.85
N ARG A 467 -9.59 23.51 6.15
CA ARG A 467 -10.14 24.66 5.43
C ARG A 467 -10.92 25.56 6.40
N GLY A 468 -10.71 26.86 6.31
CA GLY A 468 -11.46 27.87 7.06
C GLY A 468 -10.59 29.09 7.36
N LYS A 469 -11.21 30.25 7.58
CA LYS A 469 -10.49 31.44 8.06
C LYS A 469 -10.38 31.44 9.58
N GLN A 470 -11.36 30.83 10.26
CA GLN A 470 -11.45 30.70 11.70
C GLN A 470 -11.58 29.22 12.08
N ALA A 471 -11.19 28.87 13.32
CA ALA A 471 -11.21 27.49 13.78
C ALA A 471 -12.63 26.90 13.79
N GLU A 472 -13.62 27.73 14.10
CA GLU A 472 -15.04 27.39 14.17
C GLU A 472 -15.65 27.04 12.79
N GLU A 473 -15.06 27.54 11.70
CA GLU A 473 -15.42 27.16 10.33
C GLU A 473 -14.76 25.84 9.92
N ALA A 474 -13.60 25.54 10.51
CA ALA A 474 -12.74 24.44 10.10
C ALA A 474 -13.04 23.13 10.82
N TYR A 475 -13.37 23.19 12.11
CA TYR A 475 -13.69 22.01 12.90
C TYR A 475 -14.56 22.32 14.11
N PHE A 476 -15.20 21.28 14.60
CA PHE A 476 -15.95 21.29 15.84
C PHE A 476 -15.84 19.94 16.54
N VAL A 477 -15.66 19.99 17.86
CA VAL A 477 -15.66 18.81 18.73
C VAL A 477 -16.68 19.03 19.82
N ARG A 478 -17.55 18.03 20.02
CA ARG A 478 -18.50 17.99 21.12
C ARG A 478 -18.39 16.68 21.86
N CYS A 479 -18.17 16.75 23.15
CA CYS A 479 -18.29 15.62 24.07
C CYS A 479 -18.87 16.20 25.36
N ASP A 480 -20.18 16.09 25.50
CA ASP A 480 -20.95 16.62 26.62
C ASP A 480 -22.31 15.89 26.72
N ARG A 481 -23.14 16.29 27.69
CA ARG A 481 -24.46 15.68 27.92
C ARG A 481 -25.36 15.67 26.67
N SER A 482 -25.19 16.59 25.72
CA SER A 482 -25.99 16.66 24.49
C SER A 482 -25.63 15.59 23.46
N THR A 483 -24.46 14.97 23.59
CA THR A 483 -24.00 13.88 22.70
C THR A 483 -24.38 12.48 23.16
N MET A 484 -24.91 12.34 24.39
CA MET A 484 -25.29 11.05 24.98
C MET A 484 -26.72 11.07 25.48
N THR A 485 -27.37 9.92 25.50
CA THR A 485 -28.63 9.71 26.25
C THR A 485 -28.33 9.28 27.68
N GLN A 486 -29.35 9.23 28.57
CA GLN A 486 -29.14 8.66 29.91
C GLN A 486 -28.75 7.16 29.83
N GLN A 487 -29.35 6.43 28.88
CA GLN A 487 -29.03 5.04 28.61
C GLN A 487 -27.56 4.84 28.18
N ASP A 488 -27.01 5.76 27.38
CA ASP A 488 -25.58 5.71 27.01
C ASP A 488 -24.70 5.86 28.25
N ILE A 489 -25.02 6.80 29.14
CA ILE A 489 -24.26 7.02 30.38
C ILE A 489 -24.35 5.80 31.30
N ASP A 490 -25.56 5.28 31.51
CA ASP A 490 -25.82 4.13 32.38
C ASP A 490 -25.16 2.85 31.84
N SER A 491 -24.96 2.76 30.52
CA SER A 491 -24.21 1.67 29.87
C SER A 491 -22.69 1.93 29.77
N GLY A 492 -22.19 3.03 30.36
CA GLY A 492 -20.77 3.37 30.37
C GLY A 492 -20.23 3.85 29.02
N ARG A 493 -21.10 4.28 28.09
CA ARG A 493 -20.70 4.79 26.77
C ARG A 493 -20.39 6.28 26.83
N VAL A 494 -19.29 6.65 26.17
CA VAL A 494 -18.92 8.04 25.90
C VAL A 494 -18.91 8.26 24.40
N ILE A 495 -19.67 9.25 23.94
CA ILE A 495 -19.79 9.62 22.53
C ILE A 495 -19.16 11.01 22.35
N ALA A 496 -18.12 11.09 21.51
CA ALA A 496 -17.56 12.35 21.06
C ALA A 496 -17.92 12.55 19.59
N GLN A 497 -18.58 13.66 19.28
CA GLN A 497 -18.87 14.06 17.90
C GLN A 497 -17.76 14.98 17.41
N ILE A 498 -17.12 14.58 16.31
CA ILE A 498 -16.05 15.34 15.67
C ILE A 498 -16.47 15.64 14.24
N GLN A 499 -16.38 16.90 13.85
CA GLN A 499 -16.54 17.34 12.46
C GLN A 499 -15.36 18.22 12.09
N PHE A 500 -14.80 18.03 10.90
CA PHE A 500 -13.72 18.86 10.39
C PHE A 500 -13.76 18.92 8.86
N ALA A 501 -13.29 20.03 8.32
CA ALA A 501 -13.20 20.29 6.89
C ALA A 501 -11.72 20.17 6.46
N PRO A 502 -11.28 19.04 5.91
CA PRO A 502 -9.89 18.90 5.46
C PRO A 502 -9.61 19.83 4.27
N ALA A 503 -8.41 20.39 4.20
CA ALA A 503 -7.96 21.15 3.05
C ALA A 503 -7.61 20.19 1.91
N ALA A 504 -8.37 20.24 0.82
CA ALA A 504 -8.01 19.53 -0.41
C ALA A 504 -6.77 20.17 -1.04
N SER A 505 -5.93 19.35 -1.67
CA SER A 505 -4.80 19.86 -2.47
C SER A 505 -5.33 20.49 -3.77
N ILE A 506 -4.64 21.49 -4.29
CA ILE A 506 -4.92 22.02 -5.63
C ILE A 506 -4.38 21.01 -6.64
N GLU A 507 -5.26 20.45 -7.47
CA GLU A 507 -4.92 19.44 -8.49
C GLU A 507 -4.85 20.03 -9.91
N SER A 508 -5.65 21.08 -10.19
CA SER A 508 -5.64 21.80 -11.45
C SER A 508 -5.73 23.32 -11.24
N ILE A 509 -5.21 24.07 -12.22
CA ILE A 509 -5.38 25.53 -12.32
C ILE A 509 -5.88 25.82 -13.73
N ASP A 510 -7.15 26.20 -13.85
CA ASP A 510 -7.73 26.60 -15.12
C ASP A 510 -7.45 28.09 -15.37
N VAL A 511 -6.66 28.37 -16.42
CA VAL A 511 -6.30 29.73 -16.82
C VAL A 511 -7.16 30.13 -18.02
N LEU A 512 -8.10 31.05 -17.81
CA LEU A 512 -8.89 31.63 -18.89
C LEU A 512 -8.19 32.87 -19.45
N LEU A 513 -7.66 32.77 -20.67
CA LEU A 513 -7.09 33.91 -21.39
C LEU A 513 -8.19 34.65 -22.16
N THR A 514 -8.64 35.77 -21.62
CA THR A 514 -9.62 36.64 -22.29
C THR A 514 -8.90 37.70 -23.13
N MET A 515 -9.17 37.72 -24.44
CA MET A 515 -8.74 38.81 -25.31
C MET A 515 -9.81 39.90 -25.33
N ASN A 516 -9.56 41.00 -24.63
CA ASN A 516 -10.43 42.16 -24.68
C ASN A 516 -10.22 42.95 -25.99
N LYS A 517 -11.29 43.56 -26.50
CA LYS A 517 -11.27 44.45 -27.68
C LYS A 517 -10.44 45.70 -27.37
N GLY A 518 -9.13 45.57 -27.49
CA GLY A 518 -8.14 46.60 -27.16
C GLY A 518 -6.69 46.12 -27.22
N GLY A 519 -6.43 44.82 -27.43
CA GLY A 519 -5.07 44.28 -27.51
C GLY A 519 -4.41 44.03 -26.15
N SER A 520 -5.12 44.21 -25.03
CA SER A 520 -4.68 43.76 -23.72
C SER A 520 -5.11 42.31 -23.48
N VAL A 521 -4.15 41.47 -23.10
CA VAL A 521 -4.38 40.12 -22.58
C VAL A 521 -4.47 40.25 -21.05
N SER A 522 -5.60 39.87 -20.47
CA SER A 522 -5.75 39.69 -19.02
C SER A 522 -5.68 38.21 -18.65
N LEU A 523 -4.92 37.91 -17.59
CA LEU A 523 -4.86 36.59 -16.95
C LEU A 523 -5.84 36.60 -15.78
N ASP A 524 -7.00 35.97 -15.94
CA ASP A 524 -7.94 35.75 -14.83
C ASP A 524 -7.74 34.33 -14.28
N VAL A 525 -7.44 34.24 -12.98
CA VAL A 525 -7.38 32.97 -12.25
C VAL A 525 -8.79 32.65 -11.77
N ILE A 526 -9.41 31.61 -12.32
CA ILE A 526 -10.72 31.16 -11.86
C ILE A 526 -10.51 30.34 -10.58
N GLY A 527 -10.84 30.93 -9.43
CA GLY A 527 -10.93 30.18 -8.18
C GLY A 527 -12.12 29.22 -8.19
N LEU A 528 -12.00 28.11 -7.44
CA LEU A 528 -12.95 27.00 -7.23
C LEU A 528 -14.41 27.35 -6.85
N GLU A 529 -14.85 28.60 -6.93
CA GLU A 529 -16.20 29.04 -6.52
C GLU A 529 -17.32 28.65 -7.50
N GLN A 530 -17.03 28.11 -8.68
CA GLN A 530 -18.06 27.77 -9.68
C GLN A 530 -18.34 26.26 -9.87
N ALA A 531 -17.67 25.37 -9.13
CA ALA A 531 -17.87 23.93 -9.24
C ALA A 531 -18.99 23.36 -8.33
N VAL A 532 -19.79 24.22 -7.68
CA VAL A 532 -20.97 23.81 -6.91
C VAL A 532 -22.21 24.43 -7.56
N ALA A 533 -22.67 23.80 -8.64
CA ALA A 533 -24.01 23.95 -9.17
C ALA A 533 -24.55 22.57 -9.55
#